data_AF-A0A9E5EKH8-F1
#
_entry.id   AF-A0A9E5EKH8-F1
#
_cell.length_a   1.000
_cell.length_b   1.000
_cell.length_c   1.000
_cell.angle_alpha   90.00
_cell.angle_beta   90.00
_cell.angle_gamma   90.00
#
_symmetry.space_group_name_H-M   'P 1'
#
loop_
_entity.id
_entity.type
_entity.pdbx_description
1 polymer ?
#
loop_
_entity_poly.entity_id
_entity_poly.type
_entity_poly.pdbx_seq_one_letter_code
_entity_poly.pdbx_strand_id
1 'polypeptide(L)'
;WTFETVESVRVMDRKGKVSEVARGDFEVKYRRVPRLVEDIAVGATLLGKPGNPEEIAVKLKQYSRKRWDSQPAAPSAGCIFKNAEKIPAGKLIEELGLKDTSVGGARISPVHGNFIVNQGGAKAVDVLALMEQVQAKARKDRGIDLEPEVIVVGEDE
;
A
#
# COMPACT_ATOMS: atom_id res chain seq x y z
N TRP A 1 5.33 1.41 13.88
CA TRP A 1 5.08 0.36 12.86
C TRP A 1 4.00 -0.58 13.40
N THR A 2 3.03 -1.09 12.62
CA THR A 2 1.85 -1.81 13.18
C THR A 2 2.22 -2.99 14.09
N PHE A 3 3.25 -3.75 13.72
CA PHE A 3 3.70 -4.90 14.51
C PHE A 3 4.42 -4.52 15.82
N GLU A 4 4.66 -3.23 16.11
CA GLU A 4 5.14 -2.79 17.43
C GLU A 4 4.04 -2.82 18.49
N THR A 5 2.77 -2.75 18.07
CA THR A 5 1.62 -2.79 18.98
C THR A 5 0.93 -4.15 18.99
N VAL A 6 1.38 -5.12 18.19
CA VAL A 6 0.80 -6.46 18.17
C VAL A 6 1.33 -7.25 19.36
N GLU A 7 0.43 -7.82 20.16
CA GLU A 7 0.74 -8.78 21.23
C GLU A 7 0.64 -10.22 20.70
N SER A 8 -0.48 -10.53 20.03
CA SER A 8 -0.72 -11.83 19.39
C SER A 8 -1.55 -11.67 18.13
N VAL A 9 -1.46 -12.66 17.24
CA VAL A 9 -2.33 -12.80 16.06
C VAL A 9 -2.94 -14.19 16.09
N ARG A 10 -4.26 -14.25 15.94
CA ARG A 10 -4.98 -15.50 15.74
C ARG A 10 -4.93 -15.82 14.25
N VAL A 11 -4.34 -16.95 13.90
CA VAL A 11 -4.14 -17.39 12.52
C VAL A 11 -4.83 -18.73 12.27
N MET A 12 -5.35 -18.91 11.06
CA MET A 12 -5.93 -20.15 10.58
C MET A 12 -5.07 -20.70 9.44
N ASP A 13 -4.60 -21.94 9.58
CA ASP A 13 -3.88 -22.60 8.50
C ASP A 13 -4.82 -23.03 7.36
N ARG A 14 -4.26 -23.50 6.25
CA ARG A 14 -5.04 -23.97 5.08
C ARG A 14 -5.89 -25.21 5.34
N LYS A 15 -5.70 -25.89 6.48
CA LYS A 15 -6.52 -27.03 6.93
C LYS A 15 -7.66 -26.59 7.86
N GLY A 16 -7.79 -25.28 8.12
CA GLY A 16 -8.80 -24.71 9.00
C GLY A 16 -8.44 -24.76 10.49
N LYS A 17 -7.22 -25.17 10.85
CA LYS A 17 -6.79 -25.18 12.26
C LYS A 17 -6.44 -23.77 12.68
N VAL A 18 -7.11 -23.31 13.72
CA VAL A 18 -6.87 -21.99 14.31
C VAL A 18 -5.90 -22.09 15.48
N SER A 19 -4.94 -21.19 15.54
CA SER A 19 -3.97 -21.06 16.63
C SER A 19 -3.68 -19.60 16.93
N GLU A 20 -3.26 -19.32 18.16
CA GLU A 20 -2.75 -18.00 18.55
C GLU A 20 -1.23 -18.01 18.47
N VAL A 21 -0.67 -16.99 17.82
CA VAL A 21 0.78 -16.84 17.60
C VAL A 21 1.21 -15.54 18.27
N ALA A 22 2.17 -15.63 19.18
CA ALA A 22 2.69 -14.47 19.87
C ALA A 22 3.50 -13.59 18.91
N ARG A 23 3.58 -12.29 19.19
CA ARG A 23 4.37 -11.34 18.40
C ARG A 23 5.82 -11.81 18.19
N GLY A 24 6.43 -12.40 19.22
CA GLY A 24 7.82 -12.89 19.17
C GLY A 24 8.07 -13.97 18.12
N ASP A 25 7.03 -14.71 17.73
CA ASP A 25 7.10 -15.81 16.77
C ASP A 25 6.88 -15.34 15.32
N PHE A 26 6.68 -14.04 15.09
CA PHE A 26 6.59 -13.46 13.75
C PHE A 26 7.94 -12.88 13.30
N GLU A 27 8.42 -13.37 12.16
CA GLU A 27 9.37 -12.63 11.34
C GLU A 27 8.62 -11.50 10.64
N VAL A 28 9.02 -10.25 10.88
CA VAL A 28 8.34 -9.07 10.31
C VAL A 28 9.34 -8.29 9.48
N LYS A 29 9.06 -8.15 8.18
CA LYS A 29 9.87 -7.41 7.20
C LYS A 29 9.10 -6.19 6.71
N TYR A 30 9.81 -5.23 6.12
CA TYR A 30 9.18 -4.08 5.48
C TYR A 30 8.11 -4.55 4.47
N ARG A 31 6.85 -4.19 4.76
CA ARG A 31 5.66 -4.54 3.97
C ARG A 31 5.41 -6.05 3.77
N ARG A 32 6.01 -6.91 4.60
CA ARG A 32 5.86 -8.37 4.46
C ARG A 32 5.96 -9.08 5.79
N VAL A 33 5.00 -9.97 6.06
CA VAL A 33 5.00 -10.90 7.19
C VAL A 33 4.88 -12.29 6.61
N PRO A 34 5.98 -13.05 6.45
CA PRO A 34 5.99 -14.28 5.66
C PRO A 34 4.91 -15.27 6.07
N ARG A 35 4.69 -15.44 7.38
CA ARG A 35 3.66 -16.34 7.90
C ARG A 35 2.24 -15.97 7.45
N LEU A 36 1.93 -14.67 7.38
CA LEU A 36 0.60 -14.19 6.96
C LEU A 36 0.38 -14.24 5.44
N VAL A 37 1.37 -14.71 4.68
CA VAL A 37 1.20 -15.07 3.26
C VAL A 37 0.60 -16.48 3.14
N GLU A 38 0.98 -17.38 4.04
CA GLU A 38 0.55 -18.78 4.03
C GLU A 38 -0.73 -18.99 4.84
N ASP A 39 -0.78 -18.41 6.05
CA ASP A 39 -1.89 -18.49 6.98
C ASP A 39 -2.88 -17.32 6.79
N ILE A 40 -4.12 -17.51 7.23
CA ILE A 40 -5.16 -16.48 7.23
C ILE A 40 -5.21 -15.85 8.62
N ALA A 41 -4.95 -14.54 8.73
CA ALA A 41 -5.19 -13.81 9.98
C ALA A 41 -6.70 -13.67 10.23
N VAL A 42 -7.18 -14.16 11.37
CA VAL A 42 -8.60 -14.13 11.77
C VAL A 42 -8.85 -13.28 13.02
N GLY A 43 -7.80 -12.72 13.63
CA GLY A 43 -7.89 -11.79 14.75
C GLY A 43 -6.52 -11.32 15.19
N ALA A 44 -6.44 -10.22 15.93
CA ALA A 44 -5.21 -9.73 16.53
C ALA A 44 -5.49 -9.06 17.88
N THR A 45 -4.61 -9.29 18.85
CA THR A 45 -4.59 -8.57 20.11
C THR A 45 -3.54 -7.48 20.01
N LEU A 46 -3.96 -6.23 20.26
CA LEU A 46 -3.09 -5.06 20.20
C LEU A 46 -2.86 -4.49 21.60
N LEU A 47 -1.60 -4.27 21.95
CA LEU A 47 -1.20 -3.65 23.20
C LEU A 47 -1.09 -2.13 23.03
N GLY A 48 -2.12 -1.42 23.47
CA GLY A 48 -2.13 0.03 23.58
C GLY A 48 -1.35 0.54 24.81
N LYS A 49 -1.06 1.84 24.83
CA LYS A 49 -0.54 2.53 26.02
C LYS A 49 -1.61 3.50 26.54
N PRO A 50 -1.87 3.57 27.85
CA PRO A 50 -2.73 4.60 28.42
C PRO A 50 -2.24 5.99 27.99
N GLY A 51 -3.17 6.88 27.66
CA GLY A 51 -2.88 8.23 27.22
C GLY A 51 -4.07 9.16 27.43
N ASN A 52 -3.82 10.47 27.36
CA ASN A 52 -4.87 11.46 27.50
C ASN A 52 -5.83 11.39 26.28
N PRO A 53 -7.16 11.25 26.49
CA PRO A 53 -8.14 11.14 25.41
C PRO A 53 -8.16 12.33 24.45
N GLU A 54 -8.04 13.55 24.96
CA GLU A 54 -8.06 14.77 24.15
C GLU A 54 -6.83 14.84 23.22
N GLU A 55 -5.63 14.54 23.75
CA GLU A 55 -4.40 14.48 22.95
C GLU A 55 -4.46 13.41 21.86
N ILE A 56 -5.02 12.24 22.18
CA ILE A 56 -5.22 11.16 21.20
C ILE A 56 -6.18 11.64 20.10
N ALA A 57 -7.29 12.27 20.46
CA ALA A 57 -8.26 12.79 19.49
C ALA A 57 -7.63 13.85 18.56
N VAL A 58 -6.81 14.75 19.11
CA VAL A 58 -6.07 15.74 18.32
C VAL A 58 -5.13 15.06 17.32
N LYS A 59 -4.34 14.07 17.75
CA LYS A 59 -3.41 13.33 16.87
C LYS A 59 -4.15 12.57 15.77
N LEU A 60 -5.26 11.90 16.10
CA LEU A 60 -6.10 11.22 15.11
C LEU A 60 -6.62 12.19 14.04
N LYS A 61 -7.09 13.37 14.46
CA LYS A 61 -7.56 14.41 13.53
C LYS A 61 -6.44 14.94 12.65
N GLN A 62 -5.23 15.13 13.19
CA GLN A 62 -4.06 15.55 12.43
C GLN A 62 -3.66 14.52 11.37
N TYR A 63 -3.61 13.23 11.72
CA TYR A 63 -3.31 12.17 10.75
C TYR A 63 -4.37 12.03 9.67
N SER A 64 -5.65 12.14 10.05
CA SER A 64 -6.76 12.14 9.09
C SER A 64 -6.63 13.29 8.09
N ARG A 65 -6.44 14.53 8.57
CA ARG A 65 -6.23 15.71 7.71
C ARG A 65 -5.04 15.52 6.77
N LYS A 66 -3.88 15.11 7.31
CA LYS A 66 -2.68 14.86 6.51
C LYS A 66 -2.95 13.86 5.39
N ARG A 67 -3.73 12.80 5.64
CA ARG A 67 -4.10 11.83 4.60
C ARG A 67 -4.97 12.48 3.52
N TRP A 68 -6.03 13.18 3.89
CA TRP A 68 -6.94 13.82 2.94
C TRP A 68 -6.26 14.92 2.11
N ASP A 69 -5.29 15.62 2.68
CA ASP A 69 -4.55 16.68 2.00
C ASP A 69 -3.49 16.12 1.01
N SER A 70 -3.02 14.89 1.22
CA SER A 70 -1.87 14.33 0.47
C SER A 70 -2.19 13.11 -0.38
N GLN A 71 -3.39 12.52 -0.27
CA GLN A 71 -3.75 11.30 -0.98
C GLN A 71 -5.13 11.46 -1.66
N PRO A 72 -5.34 10.84 -2.82
CA PRO A 72 -6.63 10.92 -3.50
C PRO A 72 -7.75 10.22 -2.72
N ALA A 73 -8.93 10.85 -2.75
CA ALA A 73 -10.19 10.30 -2.24
C ALA A 73 -10.81 9.23 -3.13
N ALA A 74 -10.42 9.21 -4.42
CA ALA A 74 -11.00 8.34 -5.43
C ALA A 74 -10.62 6.85 -5.21
N PRO A 75 -11.43 5.90 -5.72
CA PRO A 75 -11.12 4.48 -5.61
C PRO A 75 -9.73 4.17 -6.17
N SER A 76 -8.89 3.52 -5.37
CA SER A 76 -7.51 3.17 -5.72
C SER A 76 -7.03 1.99 -4.86
N ALA A 77 -5.91 1.37 -5.27
CA ALA A 77 -5.26 0.30 -4.53
C ALA A 77 -4.20 0.79 -3.52
N GLY A 78 -4.15 2.11 -3.25
CA GLY A 78 -3.10 2.72 -2.44
C GLY A 78 -1.84 3.05 -3.26
N CYS A 79 -0.69 3.03 -2.60
CA CYS A 79 0.60 3.18 -3.25
C CYS A 79 0.87 2.00 -4.20
N ILE A 80 1.09 2.30 -5.48
CA ILE A 80 1.30 1.28 -6.52
C ILE A 80 2.69 0.67 -6.42
N PHE A 81 3.71 1.48 -6.14
CA PHE A 81 5.11 1.04 -6.04
C PHE A 81 5.67 1.26 -4.64
N LYS A 82 6.63 0.42 -4.26
CA LYS A 82 7.48 0.66 -3.09
C LYS A 82 8.38 1.86 -3.37
N ASN A 83 8.87 2.51 -2.31
CA ASN A 83 9.86 3.57 -2.46
C ASN A 83 11.21 2.97 -2.90
N ALA A 84 11.84 3.59 -3.89
CA ALA A 84 13.23 3.30 -4.24
C ALA A 84 14.17 3.89 -3.16
N GLU A 85 15.37 3.34 -3.02
CA GLU A 85 16.32 3.72 -1.96
C GLU A 85 16.61 5.23 -1.90
N LYS A 86 16.68 5.87 -3.08
CA LYS A 86 17.13 7.27 -3.22
C LYS A 86 15.99 8.28 -3.32
N ILE A 87 14.77 7.84 -3.64
CA ILE A 87 13.65 8.75 -3.92
C ILE A 87 12.30 8.07 -3.63
N PRO A 88 11.36 8.76 -2.97
CA PRO A 88 10.00 8.26 -2.86
C PRO A 88 9.35 8.08 -4.23
N ALA A 89 8.66 6.96 -4.45
CA ALA A 89 8.09 6.63 -5.76
C ALA A 89 7.12 7.70 -6.27
N GLY A 90 6.31 8.28 -5.37
CA GLY A 90 5.39 9.36 -5.75
C GLY A 90 6.09 10.61 -6.27
N LYS A 91 7.22 10.99 -5.67
CA LYS A 91 8.04 12.12 -6.11
C LYS A 91 8.71 11.81 -7.45
N LEU A 92 9.23 10.59 -7.61
CA LEU A 92 9.81 10.15 -8.87
C LEU A 92 8.79 10.26 -10.02
N ILE A 93 7.59 9.72 -9.85
CA ILE A 93 6.54 9.74 -10.88
C ILE A 93 6.12 11.18 -11.23
N GLU A 94 6.06 12.05 -10.22
CA GLU A 94 5.79 13.48 -10.43
C GLU A 94 6.91 14.19 -11.20
N GLU A 95 8.18 13.96 -10.85
CA GLU A 95 9.34 14.52 -11.57
C GLU A 95 9.45 13.98 -13.00
N LEU A 96 8.95 12.76 -13.25
CA LEU A 96 8.83 12.20 -14.59
C LEU A 96 7.66 12.81 -15.39
N GLY A 97 6.85 13.69 -14.78
CA GLY A 97 5.73 14.35 -15.45
C GLY A 97 4.58 13.40 -15.80
N LEU A 98 4.42 12.29 -15.06
CA LEU A 98 3.43 11.26 -15.36
C LEU A 98 2.09 11.45 -14.63
N LYS A 99 2.00 12.42 -13.71
CA LYS A 99 0.69 12.80 -13.13
C LYS A 99 -0.30 13.11 -14.24
N ASP A 100 -1.57 12.76 -14.02
CA ASP A 100 -2.66 12.92 -14.98
C ASP A 100 -2.61 12.07 -16.25
N THR A 101 -1.61 11.21 -16.40
CA THR A 101 -1.62 10.19 -17.48
C THR A 101 -2.76 9.21 -17.26
N SER A 102 -3.51 8.92 -18.32
CA SER A 102 -4.66 8.01 -18.29
C SER A 102 -4.55 6.91 -19.34
N VAL A 103 -5.08 5.74 -19.01
CA VAL A 103 -5.35 4.63 -19.93
C VAL A 103 -6.73 4.10 -19.58
N GLY A 104 -7.63 4.01 -20.56
CA GLY A 104 -9.02 3.59 -20.32
C GLY A 104 -9.67 4.39 -19.18
N GLY A 105 -10.21 3.69 -18.17
CA GLY A 105 -10.81 4.33 -16.99
C GLY A 105 -9.83 4.66 -15.85
N ALA A 106 -8.55 4.30 -15.98
CA ALA A 106 -7.54 4.51 -14.96
C ALA A 106 -6.72 5.79 -15.21
N ARG A 107 -6.28 6.45 -14.12
CA ARG A 107 -5.43 7.66 -14.18
C ARG A 107 -4.43 7.71 -13.06
N ILE A 108 -3.21 8.17 -13.34
CA ILE A 108 -2.24 8.53 -12.31
C ILE A 108 -2.72 9.81 -11.61
N SER A 109 -2.90 9.74 -10.30
CA SER A 109 -3.52 10.80 -9.52
C SER A 109 -2.77 12.14 -9.63
N PRO A 110 -3.48 13.27 -9.87
CA PRO A 110 -2.87 14.60 -9.79
C PRO A 110 -2.39 14.92 -8.37
N VAL A 111 -3.05 14.36 -7.36
CA VAL A 111 -2.77 14.61 -5.95
C VAL A 111 -1.45 13.93 -5.55
N HIS A 112 -1.29 12.64 -5.89
CA HIS A 112 -0.12 11.86 -5.49
C HIS A 112 0.33 10.90 -6.59
N GLY A 113 1.54 11.08 -7.14
CA GLY A 113 2.02 10.32 -8.30
C GLY A 113 2.06 8.79 -8.11
N ASN A 114 2.22 8.30 -6.88
CA ASN A 114 2.22 6.85 -6.60
C ASN A 114 0.83 6.21 -6.50
N PHE A 115 -0.24 6.92 -6.85
CA PHE A 115 -1.60 6.39 -6.82
C PHE A 115 -2.17 6.35 -8.23
N ILE A 116 -2.68 5.20 -8.64
CA ILE A 116 -3.56 5.07 -9.81
C ILE A 116 -4.99 5.02 -9.30
N VAL A 117 -5.81 5.95 -9.79
CA VAL A 117 -7.23 6.08 -9.42
C VAL A 117 -8.11 5.56 -10.53
N ASN A 118 -9.22 4.93 -10.14
CA ASN A 118 -10.31 4.58 -11.02
C ASN A 118 -11.25 5.78 -11.17
N GLN A 119 -11.35 6.34 -12.38
CA GLN A 119 -12.25 7.46 -12.68
C GLN A 119 -13.68 7.02 -13.03
N GLY A 120 -13.95 5.71 -12.92
CA GLY A 120 -15.18 5.05 -13.36
C GLY A 120 -14.86 4.08 -14.50
N GLY A 121 -15.22 2.80 -14.34
CA GLY A 121 -15.09 1.79 -15.40
C GLY A 121 -13.66 1.33 -15.71
N ALA A 122 -12.65 1.69 -14.91
CA ALA A 122 -11.28 1.20 -15.10
C ALA A 122 -11.22 -0.33 -15.02
N LYS A 123 -10.51 -0.95 -15.99
CA LYS A 123 -10.21 -2.38 -15.98
C LYS A 123 -8.84 -2.65 -15.35
N ALA A 124 -8.57 -3.91 -14.99
CA ALA A 124 -7.26 -4.32 -14.51
C ALA A 124 -6.16 -4.02 -15.54
N VAL A 125 -6.42 -4.29 -16.83
CA VAL A 125 -5.49 -4.02 -17.94
C VAL A 125 -5.12 -2.53 -18.07
N ASP A 126 -6.04 -1.62 -17.73
CA ASP A 126 -5.79 -0.17 -17.75
C ASP A 126 -4.76 0.22 -16.68
N VAL A 127 -4.92 -0.34 -15.47
CA VAL A 127 -4.01 -0.10 -14.35
C VAL A 127 -2.64 -0.71 -14.64
N LEU A 128 -2.60 -1.93 -15.16
CA LEU A 128 -1.34 -2.62 -15.53
C LEU A 128 -0.59 -1.86 -16.63
N ALA A 129 -1.28 -1.34 -17.63
CA ALA A 129 -0.67 -0.54 -18.69
C ALA A 129 -0.04 0.76 -18.13
N LEU A 130 -0.72 1.44 -17.19
CA LEU A 130 -0.13 2.61 -16.50
C LEU A 130 1.08 2.23 -15.65
N MET A 131 1.04 1.07 -14.96
CA MET A 131 2.17 0.56 -14.19
C MET A 131 3.39 0.33 -15.07
N GLU A 132 3.21 -0.33 -16.22
CA GLU A 132 4.28 -0.59 -17.18
C GLU A 132 4.87 0.71 -17.73
N GLN A 133 4.03 1.68 -18.11
CA GLN A 133 4.50 2.99 -18.57
C GLN A 133 5.35 3.71 -17.52
N VAL A 134 4.92 3.68 -16.26
CA VAL A 134 5.67 4.27 -15.14
C VAL A 134 7.03 3.58 -14.97
N GLN A 135 7.07 2.26 -14.94
CA GLN A 135 8.30 1.49 -14.78
C GLN A 135 9.26 1.73 -15.96
N ALA A 136 8.75 1.67 -17.20
CA ALA A 136 9.54 1.90 -18.40
C ALA A 136 10.16 3.30 -18.40
N LYS A 137 9.39 4.34 -18.05
CA LYS A 137 9.90 5.71 -17.99
C LYS A 137 10.87 5.94 -16.84
N ALA A 138 10.61 5.37 -15.66
CA ALA A 138 11.54 5.44 -14.52
C ALA A 138 12.89 4.78 -14.84
N ARG A 139 12.87 3.61 -15.48
CA ARG A 139 14.08 2.92 -15.92
C ARG A 139 14.82 3.70 -16.99
N LYS A 140 14.11 4.20 -18.01
CA LYS A 140 14.70 4.95 -19.12
C LYS A 140 15.33 6.28 -18.69
N ASP A 141 14.62 7.09 -17.91
CA ASP A 141 15.02 8.47 -17.65
C ASP A 141 15.86 8.62 -16.37
N ARG A 142 15.75 7.66 -15.44
CA ARG A 142 16.42 7.71 -14.13
C ARG A 142 17.23 6.48 -13.79
N GLY A 143 17.16 5.40 -14.58
CA GLY A 143 17.84 4.14 -14.26
C GLY A 143 17.31 3.47 -12.99
N ILE A 144 16.05 3.74 -12.61
CA ILE A 144 15.44 3.20 -11.40
C ILE A 144 14.40 2.15 -11.78
N ASP A 145 14.59 0.93 -11.29
CA ASP A 145 13.59 -0.14 -11.37
C ASP A 145 12.63 -0.02 -10.19
N LEU A 146 11.37 0.35 -10.47
CA LEU A 146 10.32 0.44 -9.47
C LEU A 146 9.70 -0.93 -9.20
N GLU A 147 9.74 -1.38 -7.95
CA GLU A 147 9.10 -2.62 -7.51
C GLU A 147 7.62 -2.37 -7.17
N PRO A 148 6.66 -3.12 -7.74
CA PRO A 148 5.27 -3.05 -7.35
C PRO A 148 5.07 -3.35 -5.85
N GLU A 149 4.21 -2.56 -5.22
CA GLU A 149 3.73 -2.78 -3.85
C GLU A 149 2.38 -3.51 -3.85
N VAL A 150 1.54 -3.19 -4.83
CA VAL A 150 0.27 -3.88 -5.05
C VAL A 150 0.51 -5.31 -5.54
N ILE A 151 -0.33 -6.24 -5.07
CA ILE A 151 -0.32 -7.63 -5.51
C ILE A 151 -1.35 -7.76 -6.63
N VAL A 152 -0.88 -8.14 -7.82
CA VAL A 152 -1.74 -8.47 -8.96
C VAL A 152 -2.17 -9.93 -8.81
N VAL A 153 -3.48 -10.18 -8.90
CA VAL A 153 -4.08 -11.52 -8.81
C VAL A 153 -5.06 -11.71 -9.96
N GLY A 154 -5.25 -12.94 -10.40
CA GLY A 154 -6.10 -13.30 -11.54
C GLY A 154 -5.30 -13.96 -12.66
N GLU A 155 -5.98 -14.17 -13.79
CA GLU A 155 -5.43 -14.71 -15.04
C GLU A 155 -5.62 -13.67 -16.14
N ASP A 156 -4.77 -13.70 -17.16
CA ASP A 156 -4.97 -12.88 -18.36
C ASP A 156 -6.23 -13.37 -19.08
N GLU A 157 -7.09 -12.44 -19.51
CA GLU A 157 -8.28 -12.75 -20.34
C GLU A 157 -7.90 -13.16 -21.77
#